data_AF-A0A916M186-F1
#
_entry.id   AF-A0A916M186-F1
#
_cell.length_a   1.000
_cell.length_b   1.000
_cell.length_c   1.000
_cell.angle_alpha   90.00
_cell.angle_beta   90.00
_cell.angle_gamma   90.00
#
_symmetry.space_group_name_H-M   'P 1'
#
loop_
_entity.id
_entity.type
_entity.pdbx_description
1 polymer ?
#
loop_
_entity_poly.entity_id
_entity_poly.type
_entity_poly.pdbx_seq_one_letter_code
_entity_poly.pdbx_strand_id
1 'polypeptide(L)'
;EMVAAGFLLGSVYLFANRIITWHQPVAFLGTLFITAEIFHLADPGHYATPMFHWFSGAAMLGAFFILTDPITSPTTPRGKLIFAAGAGFLTYIIRVFGGFPDGVAFATLLMNICVPLIDAYTQPKVFGHKASKK
;
A
#
# COMPACT_ATOMS: atom_id res chain seq x y z
N GLU A 1 -1.48 20.86 0.93
CA GLU A 1 -0.02 20.74 0.76
C GLU A 1 0.76 20.69 2.08
N MET A 2 0.56 21.65 3.01
CA MET A 2 1.25 21.66 4.32
C MET A 2 1.09 20.35 5.13
N VAL A 3 -0.09 19.73 5.08
CA VAL A 3 -0.37 18.46 5.77
C VAL A 3 0.43 17.30 5.19
N ALA A 4 0.55 17.21 3.86
CA ALA A 4 1.36 16.18 3.21
C ALA A 4 2.85 16.34 3.51
N ALA A 5 3.33 17.58 3.60
CA ALA A 5 4.70 17.88 4.03
C ALA A 5 4.95 17.45 5.49
N GLY A 6 3.98 17.67 6.38
CA GLY A 6 4.03 17.18 7.76
C GLY A 6 4.12 15.65 7.84
N PHE A 7 3.33 14.94 7.05
CA PHE A 7 3.42 13.47 6.98
C PHE A 7 4.74 13.00 6.42
N LEU A 8 5.28 13.65 5.38
CA LEU A 8 6.62 13.32 4.85
C LEU A 8 7.71 13.51 5.92
N LEU A 9 7.67 14.59 6.70
CA LEU A 9 8.61 14.80 7.80
C LEU A 9 8.50 13.69 8.87
N GLY A 10 7.27 13.32 9.25
CA GLY A 10 7.04 12.20 10.16
C GLY A 10 7.52 10.86 9.59
N SER A 11 7.38 10.66 8.28
CA SER A 11 7.86 9.46 7.56
C SER A 11 9.38 9.34 7.63
N VAL A 12 10.09 10.45 7.42
CA VAL A 12 11.56 10.52 7.53
C VAL A 12 12.00 10.17 8.95
N TYR A 13 11.31 10.68 9.98
CA TYR A 13 11.59 10.32 11.37
C TYR A 13 11.35 8.83 11.66
N LEU A 14 10.27 8.24 11.14
CA LEU A 14 9.98 6.81 11.30
C LEU A 14 11.02 5.92 10.61
N PHE A 15 11.50 6.32 9.42
CA PHE A 15 12.59 5.63 8.73
C PHE A 15 13.91 5.76 9.49
N ALA A 16 14.24 6.95 10.02
CA ALA A 16 15.47 7.17 10.77
C ALA A 16 15.55 6.28 12.02
N ASN A 17 14.42 6.08 12.70
CA ASN A 17 14.31 5.20 13.86
C ASN A 17 14.12 3.72 13.51
N ARG A 18 14.12 3.36 12.21
CA ARG A 18 13.91 1.98 11.70
C ARG A 18 12.62 1.32 12.20
N ILE A 19 11.60 2.13 12.49
CA ILE A 19 10.29 1.63 12.95
C ILE A 19 9.52 1.04 11.76
N ILE A 20 9.60 1.70 10.60
CA ILE A 20 8.91 1.29 9.37
C ILE A 20 9.88 0.68 8.37
N THR A 21 9.39 -0.30 7.60
CA THR A 21 10.13 -0.88 6.47
C THR A 21 9.70 -0.24 5.16
N TRP A 22 10.62 -0.13 4.20
CA TRP A 22 10.35 0.50 2.90
C TRP A 22 9.34 -0.27 2.03
N HIS A 23 9.16 -1.56 2.27
CA HIS A 23 8.31 -2.44 1.44
C HIS A 23 6.88 -1.91 1.30
N GLN A 24 6.23 -1.54 2.42
CA GLN A 24 4.81 -1.17 2.42
C GLN A 24 4.56 0.21 1.80
N PRO A 25 5.28 1.29 2.20
CA PRO A 25 5.07 2.60 1.60
C PRO A 25 5.38 2.62 0.10
N VAL A 26 6.48 1.97 -0.32
CA VAL A 26 6.88 1.94 -1.73
C VAL A 26 5.89 1.14 -2.58
N ALA A 27 5.45 -0.03 -2.10
CA ALA A 27 4.48 -0.83 -2.86
C ALA A 27 3.12 -0.14 -2.98
N PHE A 28 2.62 0.48 -1.91
CA PHE A 28 1.34 1.19 -1.93
C PHE A 28 1.37 2.42 -2.85
N LEU A 29 2.35 3.30 -2.67
CA LEU A 29 2.47 4.51 -3.49
C LEU A 29 2.77 4.15 -4.95
N GLY A 30 3.62 3.14 -5.17
CA GLY A 30 3.95 2.63 -6.49
C GLY A 30 2.73 2.07 -7.23
N THR A 31 1.94 1.18 -6.61
CA THR A 31 0.75 0.64 -7.28
C THR A 31 -0.32 1.70 -7.47
N LEU A 32 -0.52 2.60 -6.51
CA LEU A 32 -1.47 3.71 -6.66
C LEU A 32 -1.09 4.62 -7.84
N PHE A 33 0.21 4.93 -7.99
CA PHE A 33 0.73 5.72 -9.11
C PHE A 33 0.52 5.01 -10.44
N ILE A 34 0.99 3.77 -10.56
CA ILE A 34 0.90 2.99 -11.79
C ILE A 34 -0.56 2.81 -12.22
N THR A 35 -1.45 2.49 -11.27
CA THR A 35 -2.87 2.32 -11.56
C THR A 35 -3.47 3.64 -12.04
N ALA A 36 -3.20 4.74 -11.33
CA ALA A 36 -3.69 6.05 -11.74
C ALA A 36 -3.13 6.48 -13.11
N GLU A 37 -1.88 6.19 -13.40
CA GLU A 37 -1.22 6.54 -14.67
C GLU A 37 -1.84 5.78 -15.84
N ILE A 38 -2.09 4.48 -15.69
CA ILE A 38 -2.74 3.67 -16.72
C ILE A 38 -4.12 4.23 -17.10
N PHE A 39 -4.94 4.56 -16.11
CA PHE A 39 -6.27 5.12 -16.37
C PHE A 39 -6.20 6.56 -16.90
N HIS A 40 -5.28 7.38 -16.38
CA HIS A 40 -5.08 8.74 -16.90
C HIS A 40 -4.62 8.73 -18.36
N LEU A 41 -3.78 7.78 -18.78
CA LEU A 41 -3.39 7.62 -20.18
C LEU A 41 -4.55 7.12 -21.07
N ALA A 42 -5.49 6.36 -20.51
CA ALA A 42 -6.66 5.86 -21.23
C ALA A 42 -7.67 6.98 -21.51
N ASP A 43 -7.94 7.84 -20.52
CA ASP A 43 -8.79 9.02 -20.69
C ASP A 43 -8.31 10.18 -19.80
N PRO A 44 -7.44 11.05 -20.32
CA PRO A 44 -6.89 12.17 -19.56
C PRO A 44 -7.94 13.23 -19.15
N GLY A 45 -9.10 13.27 -19.83
CA GLY A 45 -10.16 14.22 -19.54
C GLY A 45 -11.08 13.78 -18.41
N HIS A 46 -11.19 12.46 -18.20
CA HIS A 46 -12.05 11.87 -17.17
C HIS A 46 -11.30 11.51 -15.88
N TYR A 47 -10.05 11.06 -15.97
CA TYR A 47 -9.28 10.61 -14.81
C TYR A 47 -8.22 11.63 -14.38
N ALA A 48 -8.13 11.89 -13.07
CA ALA A 48 -7.15 12.81 -12.51
C ALA A 48 -5.70 12.31 -12.67
N THR A 49 -4.75 13.24 -12.60
CA THR A 49 -3.33 12.91 -12.73
C THR A 49 -2.85 12.03 -11.58
N PRO A 50 -1.87 11.14 -11.79
CA PRO A 50 -1.32 10.28 -10.73
C PRO A 50 -0.80 11.06 -9.51
N MET A 51 -0.22 12.24 -9.75
CA MET A 51 0.25 13.14 -8.69
C MET A 51 -0.91 13.60 -7.78
N PHE A 52 -2.08 13.88 -8.34
CA PHE A 52 -3.26 14.25 -7.55
C PHE A 52 -3.63 13.16 -6.54
N HIS A 53 -3.52 11.89 -6.93
CA HIS A 53 -3.79 10.76 -6.04
C HIS A 53 -2.76 10.61 -4.92
N TRP A 54 -1.50 10.98 -5.14
CA TRP A 54 -0.44 11.00 -4.12
C TRP A 54 -0.56 12.16 -3.14
N PHE A 55 -0.85 13.37 -3.64
CA PHE A 55 -0.94 14.58 -2.81
C PHE A 55 -2.29 14.74 -2.09
N SER A 56 -3.23 13.83 -2.34
CA SER A 56 -4.33 13.55 -1.44
C SER A 56 -3.78 13.18 -0.06
N GLY A 57 -3.97 14.04 0.95
CA GLY A 57 -3.36 13.87 2.29
C GLY A 57 -3.60 12.51 2.94
N ALA A 58 -4.73 11.86 2.62
CA ALA A 58 -5.06 10.51 3.08
C ALA A 58 -4.17 9.41 2.49
N ALA A 59 -3.66 9.55 1.26
CA ALA A 59 -2.76 8.57 0.67
C ALA A 59 -1.41 8.54 1.38
N MET A 60 -0.88 9.73 1.72
CA MET A 60 0.39 9.86 2.44
C MET A 60 0.27 9.36 3.89
N LEU A 61 -0.81 9.73 4.58
CA LEU A 61 -1.11 9.20 5.92
C LEU A 61 -1.29 7.67 5.89
N GLY A 62 -2.03 7.16 4.90
CA GLY A 62 -2.21 5.73 4.68
C GLY A 62 -0.90 4.98 4.52
N ALA A 63 -0.06 5.45 3.59
CA ALA A 63 1.19 4.80 3.23
C ALA A 63 2.18 4.66 4.39
N PHE A 64 2.25 5.67 5.26
CA PHE A 64 3.30 5.78 6.27
C PHE A 64 2.86 5.53 7.71
N PHE A 65 1.56 5.63 8.01
CA PHE A 65 1.06 5.53 9.38
C PHE A 65 -0.01 4.45 9.55
N ILE A 66 -0.84 4.21 8.53
CA ILE A 66 -1.89 3.17 8.62
C ILE A 66 -1.34 1.82 8.16
N LEU A 67 -0.86 1.74 6.92
CA LEU A 67 -0.42 0.48 6.32
C LEU A 67 0.78 -0.13 7.03
N THR A 68 1.56 0.64 7.79
CA THR A 68 2.78 0.18 8.46
C THR A 68 2.53 -0.29 9.90
N ASP A 69 1.28 -0.39 10.35
CA ASP A 69 0.94 -0.93 11.67
C ASP A 69 1.40 -2.40 11.81
N PRO A 70 2.24 -2.74 12.81
CA PRO A 70 2.82 -4.07 12.97
C PRO A 70 1.81 -5.15 13.38
N ILE A 71 0.63 -4.78 13.90
CA ILE A 71 -0.35 -5.76 14.39
C ILE A 71 -1.21 -6.29 13.24
N THR A 72 -1.62 -5.40 12.34
CA THR A 72 -2.56 -5.72 11.27
C THR A 72 -1.89 -6.10 9.96
N SER A 73 -0.59 -5.81 9.79
CA SER A 73 0.15 -6.08 8.56
C SER A 73 0.74 -7.50 8.48
N PRO A 74 0.96 -8.04 7.26
CA PRO A 74 1.69 -9.29 7.08
C PRO A 74 3.10 -9.25 7.67
N THR A 75 3.56 -10.38 8.18
CA THR A 75 4.87 -10.47 8.84
C THR A 75 6.01 -10.62 7.84
N THR A 76 5.77 -11.26 6.69
CA THR A 76 6.82 -11.56 5.71
C THR A 76 7.12 -10.37 4.78
N PRO A 77 8.38 -10.16 4.32
CA PRO A 77 8.70 -9.07 3.40
C PRO A 77 7.93 -9.15 2.06
N ARG A 78 7.72 -10.36 1.54
CA ARG A 78 6.93 -10.58 0.32
C ARG A 78 5.44 -10.33 0.56
N GLY A 79 4.91 -10.76 1.70
CA GLY A 79 3.53 -10.51 2.09
C GLY A 79 3.24 -9.01 2.22
N LYS A 80 4.17 -8.25 2.83
CA LYS A 80 4.09 -6.78 2.93
C LYS A 80 3.97 -6.09 1.58
N LEU A 81 4.71 -6.55 0.56
CA LEU A 81 4.61 -6.00 -0.79
C LEU A 81 3.25 -6.31 -1.43
N ILE A 82 2.77 -7.55 -1.33
CA ILE A 82 1.47 -7.96 -1.91
C ILE A 82 0.32 -7.21 -1.23
N PHE A 83 0.36 -7.10 0.10
CA PHE A 83 -0.64 -6.40 0.89
C PHE A 83 -0.73 -4.92 0.50
N ALA A 84 0.40 -4.22 0.51
CA ALA A 84 0.43 -2.80 0.19
C ALA A 84 0.11 -2.53 -1.29
N ALA A 85 0.54 -3.41 -2.20
CA ALA A 85 0.18 -3.36 -3.62
C ALA A 85 -1.34 -3.45 -3.82
N GLY A 86 -1.98 -4.44 -3.17
CA GLY A 86 -3.43 -4.63 -3.20
C GLY A 86 -4.20 -3.47 -2.58
N ALA A 87 -3.72 -2.94 -1.45
CA ALA A 87 -4.32 -1.78 -0.81
C ALA A 87 -4.26 -0.53 -1.71
N GLY A 88 -3.14 -0.30 -2.41
CA GLY A 88 -2.98 0.83 -3.34
C GLY A 88 -3.91 0.71 -4.55
N PHE A 89 -4.03 -0.49 -5.12
CA PHE A 89 -4.94 -0.76 -6.23
C PHE A 89 -6.42 -0.59 -5.83
N LEU A 90 -6.83 -1.18 -4.70
CA LEU A 90 -8.19 -1.04 -4.19
C LEU A 90 -8.52 0.41 -3.84
N THR A 91 -7.57 1.16 -3.27
CA THR A 91 -7.73 2.59 -3.00
C THR A 91 -8.09 3.35 -4.27
N TYR A 92 -7.39 3.08 -5.38
CA TYR A 92 -7.69 3.73 -6.65
C TYR A 92 -9.11 3.40 -7.13
N ILE A 93 -9.47 2.12 -7.14
CA ILE A 93 -10.79 1.67 -7.57
C ILE A 93 -11.90 2.34 -6.76
N ILE A 94 -11.77 2.36 -5.43
CA ILE A 94 -12.79 2.94 -4.55
C ILE A 94 -12.92 4.44 -4.78
N ARG A 95 -11.82 5.15 -5.04
CA ARG A 95 -11.84 6.59 -5.33
C ARG A 95 -12.55 6.90 -6.64
N VAL A 96 -12.20 6.16 -7.69
CA VAL A 96 -12.64 6.47 -9.05
C VAL A 96 -14.04 5.94 -9.32
N PHE A 97 -14.33 4.70 -8.90
CA PHE A 97 -15.61 4.04 -9.19
C PHE A 97 -16.59 4.07 -8.01
N GLY A 98 -16.09 4.21 -6.78
CA GLY A 98 -16.92 4.24 -5.57
C GLY A 98 -17.41 5.62 -5.16
N GLY A 99 -16.87 6.70 -5.74
CA GLY A 99 -17.24 8.08 -5.39
C GLY A 99 -16.83 8.52 -3.97
N PHE A 100 -16.05 7.71 -3.25
CA PHE A 100 -15.52 8.03 -1.93
C PHE A 100 -14.10 8.61 -2.07
N PRO A 101 -13.90 9.92 -1.83
CA PRO A 101 -12.59 10.55 -1.97
C PRO A 101 -11.53 9.94 -1.02
N ASP A 102 -11.98 9.34 0.09
CA ASP A 102 -11.12 8.68 1.07
C ASP A 102 -11.22 7.14 1.03
N GLY A 103 -10.73 6.54 -0.06
CA GLY A 103 -10.75 5.09 -0.28
C GLY A 103 -9.69 4.28 0.49
N VAL A 104 -8.76 4.95 1.20
CA VAL A 104 -7.57 4.30 1.79
C VAL A 104 -7.94 3.43 2.99
N ALA A 105 -8.81 3.94 3.87
CA ALA A 105 -9.24 3.20 5.06
C ALA A 105 -10.00 1.92 4.68
N PHE A 106 -10.92 2.01 3.71
CA PHE A 106 -11.68 0.86 3.22
C PHE A 106 -10.77 -0.18 2.54
N ALA A 107 -9.85 0.27 1.69
CA ALA A 107 -8.88 -0.61 1.06
C ALA A 107 -8.01 -1.34 2.09
N THR A 108 -7.57 -0.63 3.14
CA THR A 108 -6.77 -1.22 4.21
C THR A 108 -7.56 -2.26 5.01
N LEU A 109 -8.81 -1.94 5.38
CA LEU A 109 -9.67 -2.89 6.10
C LEU A 109 -9.92 -4.16 5.29
N LEU A 110 -10.18 -4.03 4.00
CA LEU A 110 -10.34 -5.18 3.09
C LEU A 110 -9.05 -6.00 3.01
N MET A 111 -7.90 -5.36 2.87
CA MET A 111 -6.62 -6.07 2.81
C MET A 111 -6.24 -6.72 4.13
N ASN A 112 -6.61 -6.13 5.28
CA ASN A 112 -6.38 -6.70 6.61
C ASN A 112 -7.08 -8.05 6.76
N ILE A 113 -8.29 -8.20 6.21
CA ILE A 113 -9.01 -9.49 6.17
C ILE A 113 -8.23 -10.54 5.35
N CYS A 114 -7.50 -10.10 4.32
CA CYS A 114 -6.68 -10.98 3.48
C CYS A 114 -5.31 -11.32 4.07
N VAL A 115 -4.88 -10.67 5.16
CA VAL A 115 -3.53 -10.86 5.74
C VAL A 115 -3.24 -12.31 6.15
N PRO A 116 -4.12 -13.04 6.85
CA PRO A 116 -3.88 -14.44 7.19
C PRO A 116 -3.63 -15.32 5.96
N LEU A 117 -4.34 -15.04 4.86
CA LEU A 117 -4.17 -15.73 3.60
C LEU A 117 -2.81 -15.39 2.96
N ILE A 118 -2.47 -14.09 2.92
CA ILE A 118 -1.19 -13.63 2.37
C ILE A 118 -0.03 -14.24 3.16
N ASP A 119 -0.09 -14.25 4.49
CA ASP A 119 0.96 -14.84 5.31
C ASP A 119 1.06 -16.35 5.08
N ALA A 120 -0.05 -17.08 4.99
CA ALA A 120 -0.03 -18.51 4.70
C ALA A 120 0.66 -18.85 3.36
N TYR A 121 0.46 -18.05 2.32
CA TYR A 121 1.12 -18.24 1.02
C TYR A 121 2.55 -17.70 0.94
N THR A 122 2.95 -16.82 1.85
CA THR A 122 4.26 -16.17 1.81
C THR A 122 5.23 -16.68 2.89
N GLN A 123 4.78 -17.61 3.75
CA GLN A 123 5.64 -18.21 4.76
C GLN A 123 6.93 -18.78 4.13
N PRO A 124 8.11 -18.43 4.69
CA PRO A 124 9.36 -19.00 4.23
C PRO A 124 9.35 -20.52 4.47
N LYS A 125 9.90 -21.29 3.52
CA LYS A 125 10.03 -22.74 3.68
C LYS A 125 10.80 -23.04 4.97
N VAL A 126 10.22 -23.90 5.82
CA VAL A 126 10.86 -24.33 7.06
C VAL A 126 12.24 -24.89 6.74
N PHE A 127 13.27 -24.35 7.39
CA PHE A 127 14.66 -24.75 7.21
C PHE A 127 14.79 -26.25 7.53
N GLY A 128 15.28 -27.05 6.59
CA GLY A 128 15.47 -28.50 6.76
C GLY A 128 14.64 -29.42 5.84
N HIS A 129 13.64 -28.91 5.10
CA HIS A 129 13.02 -29.71 4.03
C HIS A 129 13.91 -29.72 2.79
N LYS A 130 14.70 -30.81 2.62
CA LYS A 130 15.29 -31.13 1.32
C LYS A 130 14.15 -31.22 0.32
N ALA A 131 14.22 -30.42 -0.76
CA ALA A 131 13.29 -30.55 -1.87
C ALA A 131 13.31 -32.02 -2.32
N SER A 132 12.23 -32.75 -2.04
CA SER A 132 12.02 -34.05 -2.66
C SER A 132 11.89 -33.76 -4.14
N LYS A 133 12.96 -34.07 -4.90
CA LYS A 133 12.92 -34.13 -6.35
C LYS A 133 11.82 -35.14 -6.70
N LYS A 134 10.71 -34.66 -7.25
CA LYS A 134 9.88 -35.46 -8.14
C LYS A 134 10.25 -35.09 -9.56
#